data_AF-A0A558FSI2-F1
#
_entry.id   AF-A0A558FSI2-F1
#
_cell.length_a   1.000
_cell.length_b   1.000
_cell.length_c   1.000
_cell.angle_alpha   90.00
_cell.angle_beta   90.00
_cell.angle_gamma   90.00
#
_symmetry.space_group_name_H-M   'P 1'
#
loop_
_entity.id
_entity.type
_entity.pdbx_description
1 polymer ?
#
loop_
_entity_poly.entity_id
_entity_poly.type
_entity_poly.pdbx_seq_one_letter_code
_entity_poly.pdbx_strand_id
1 'polypeptide(L)'
;RLLAVVRGRLRGPVDSRRAAASFLDWLGGDAPVDRHMADQLLVWVALAGGRLRIPAVTDHVRTNLDVIRAFGYDVTLLAGDDGAGAVVESDGGR
;
A
#
# COMPACT_ATOMS: atom_id res chain seq x y z
N ARG A 1 -7.03 7.01 14.67
CA ARG A 1 -7.76 6.70 13.42
C ARG A 1 -7.30 7.70 12.36
N LEU A 2 -6.32 7.34 11.54
CA LEU A 2 -5.80 8.23 10.50
C LEU A 2 -6.37 7.74 9.15
N LEU A 3 -7.30 8.51 8.58
CA LEU A 3 -7.72 8.35 7.18
C LEU A 3 -6.82 9.29 6.37
N ALA A 4 -5.87 8.74 5.61
CA ALA A 4 -5.05 9.50 4.69
C ALA A 4 -5.73 9.50 3.31
N VAL A 5 -6.39 10.60 2.97
CA VAL A 5 -6.83 10.87 1.59
C VAL A 5 -5.72 11.67 0.91
N VAL A 6 -4.96 11.02 0.03
CA VAL A 6 -3.92 11.68 -0.77
C VAL A 6 -4.54 12.21 -2.06
N ARG A 7 -4.67 13.54 -2.18
CA ARG A 7 -4.95 14.21 -3.46
C ARG A 7 -3.63 14.51 -4.16
N GLY A 8 -3.20 13.64 -5.07
CA GLY A 8 -1.99 13.82 -5.87
C GLY A 8 -2.17 14.85 -6.99
N ARG A 9 -1.23 15.80 -7.11
CA ARG A 9 -1.08 16.68 -8.28
C ARG A 9 0.07 16.11 -9.14
N LEU A 10 -0.24 15.71 -10.38
CA LEU A 10 0.69 15.00 -11.27
C LEU A 10 1.85 15.92 -11.72
N ARG A 11 3.09 15.42 -11.70
CA ARG A 11 4.28 16.13 -12.22
C ARG A 11 5.07 15.18 -13.14
N GLY A 12 5.15 15.50 -14.44
CA GLY A 12 5.86 14.75 -15.50
C GLY A 12 4.96 14.33 -16.66
N PRO A 13 5.49 14.02 -17.88
CA PRO A 13 4.68 13.56 -18.99
C PRO A 13 4.16 12.15 -18.71
N VAL A 14 2.91 12.09 -18.26
CA VAL A 14 2.13 10.87 -18.07
C VAL A 14 1.37 10.55 -19.35
N ASP A 15 1.42 9.29 -19.80
CA ASP A 15 0.44 8.76 -20.74
C ASP A 15 -0.93 8.83 -20.04
N SER A 16 -1.67 9.89 -20.38
CA SER A 16 -2.90 10.28 -19.67
C SER A 16 -3.96 9.20 -19.74
N ARG A 17 -3.93 8.33 -20.76
CA ARG A 17 -4.87 7.21 -20.89
C ARG A 17 -4.58 6.10 -19.89
N ARG A 18 -3.30 5.75 -19.69
CA ARG A 18 -2.88 4.77 -18.67
C ARG A 18 -3.08 5.30 -17.26
N ALA A 19 -2.80 6.57 -17.03
CA ALA A 19 -3.05 7.22 -15.74
C ALA A 19 -4.55 7.26 -15.39
N ALA A 20 -5.41 7.61 -16.36
CA ALA A 20 -6.85 7.60 -16.18
C ALA A 20 -7.41 6.19 -15.96
N ALA A 21 -6.93 5.18 -16.69
CA ALA A 21 -7.35 3.79 -16.50
C ALA A 21 -6.99 3.28 -15.10
N SER A 22 -5.75 3.51 -14.66
CA SER A 22 -5.31 3.10 -13.32
C SER A 22 -6.06 3.82 -12.19
N PHE A 23 -6.50 5.06 -12.43
CA PHE A 23 -7.31 5.82 -11.49
C PHE A 23 -8.76 5.33 -11.42
N LEU A 24 -9.37 4.97 -12.56
CA LEU A 24 -10.72 4.41 -12.62
C LEU A 24 -10.78 3.02 -11.98
N ASP A 25 -9.77 2.18 -12.21
CA ASP A 25 -9.64 0.88 -11.55
C ASP A 25 -9.48 1.04 -10.03
N TRP A 26 -8.71 2.03 -9.59
CA TRP A 26 -8.59 2.37 -8.17
C TRP A 26 -9.91 2.88 -7.58
N LEU A 27 -10.60 3.79 -8.27
CA LEU A 27 -11.88 4.36 -7.83
C LEU A 27 -12.99 3.30 -7.72
N GLY A 28 -12.91 2.24 -8.52
CA GLY A 28 -13.83 1.10 -8.48
C GLY A 28 -13.50 0.04 -7.43
N GLY A 29 -12.35 0.13 -6.75
CA GLY A 29 -11.91 -0.82 -5.73
C GLY A 29 -12.12 -0.31 -4.30
N ASP A 30 -12.24 -1.23 -3.35
CA ASP A 30 -12.43 -0.92 -1.92
C ASP A 30 -11.10 -0.61 -1.19
N ALA A 31 -10.02 -0.43 -1.94
CA ALA A 31 -8.69 -0.14 -1.42
C ALA A 31 -8.47 1.39 -1.34
N PRO A 32 -8.14 1.93 -0.15
CA PRO A 32 -8.02 3.38 0.05
C PRO A 32 -6.82 4.02 -0.67
N VAL A 33 -5.93 3.21 -1.24
CA VAL A 33 -4.70 3.63 -1.93
C VAL A 33 -4.47 2.79 -3.18
N ASP A 34 -3.84 3.38 -4.20
CA ASP A 34 -3.42 2.63 -5.39
C ASP A 34 -2.19 1.75 -5.08
N ARG A 35 -1.85 0.85 -6.01
CA ARG A 35 -0.73 -0.10 -5.86
C ARG A 35 0.64 0.59 -5.65
N HIS A 36 0.85 1.77 -6.22
CA HIS A 36 2.12 2.51 -6.11
C HIS A 36 2.21 3.24 -4.78
N MET A 37 1.08 3.74 -4.28
CA MET A 37 0.97 4.34 -2.96
C MET A 37 1.10 3.31 -1.83
N ALA A 38 0.61 2.08 -2.04
CA ALA A 38 0.78 0.99 -1.07
C ALA A 38 2.26 0.78 -0.71
N ASP A 39 3.14 0.73 -1.71
CA ASP A 39 4.58 0.49 -1.52
C ASP A 39 5.25 1.55 -0.62
N GLN A 40 4.85 2.81 -0.75
CA GLN A 40 5.41 3.93 0.01
C GLN A 40 4.95 3.97 1.47
N LEU A 41 3.81 3.35 1.78
CA LEU A 41 3.20 3.41 3.10
C LEU A 41 3.63 2.26 4.02
N LEU A 42 4.22 1.18 3.48
CA LEU A 42 4.66 0.02 4.27
C LEU A 42 5.67 0.39 5.36
N VAL A 43 6.62 1.28 5.06
CA VAL A 43 7.62 1.73 6.04
C VAL A 43 6.99 2.49 7.21
N TRP A 44 5.94 3.26 6.94
CA TRP A 44 5.25 4.02 7.98
C TRP A 44 4.43 3.12 8.89
N VAL A 45 3.80 2.06 8.33
CA VAL A 45 3.12 1.03 9.12
C VAL A 45 4.12 0.33 10.04
N ALA A 46 5.30 -0.04 9.54
CA ALA A 46 6.34 -0.69 10.34
C ALA A 46 6.90 0.21 11.47
N LEU A 47 7.11 1.50 11.18
CA LEU A 47 7.69 2.43 12.15
C LEU A 47 6.70 2.90 13.22
N ALA A 48 5.49 3.27 12.81
CA ALA A 48 4.50 3.91 13.68
C ALA A 48 3.42 2.95 14.19
N GLY A 49 3.36 1.75 13.64
CA GLY A 49 2.27 0.80 13.86
C GLY A 49 1.02 1.18 13.08
N GLY A 50 0.10 0.22 12.96
CA GLY A 50 -1.20 0.39 12.32
C GLY A 50 -1.52 -0.69 11.30
N ARG A 51 -2.53 -0.40 10.46
CA ARG A 51 -3.07 -1.31 9.46
C ARG A 51 -3.23 -0.61 8.12
N LEU A 52 -2.80 -1.24 7.04
CA LEU A 52 -2.91 -0.75 5.68
C LEU A 52 -3.52 -1.83 4.77
N ARG A 53 -4.70 -1.55 4.20
CA ARG A 53 -5.28 -2.38 3.14
C ARG A 53 -4.61 -2.03 1.81
N ILE A 54 -4.11 -3.04 1.12
CA ILE A 54 -3.49 -2.92 -0.21
C ILE A 54 -4.34 -3.68 -1.24
N PRO A 55 -4.48 -3.16 -2.47
CA PRO A 55 -5.33 -3.78 -3.49
C PRO A 55 -4.76 -5.08 -4.06
N ALA A 56 -3.44 -5.28 -3.96
CA ALA A 56 -2.77 -6.49 -4.43
C ALA A 56 -1.42 -6.69 -3.71
N VAL A 57 -1.05 -7.95 -3.48
CA VAL A 57 0.32 -8.31 -3.04
C VAL A 57 1.22 -8.43 -4.27
N THR A 58 1.92 -7.35 -4.59
CA THR A 58 2.89 -7.30 -5.70
C THR A 58 4.27 -7.80 -5.26
N ASP A 59 5.18 -8.02 -6.21
CA ASP A 59 6.58 -8.37 -5.89
C ASP A 59 7.32 -7.22 -5.17
N HIS A 60 6.91 -5.97 -5.41
CA HIS A 60 7.46 -4.80 -4.70
C HIS A 60 7.03 -4.81 -3.23
N VAL A 61 5.76 -5.11 -2.96
CA VAL A 61 5.24 -5.29 -1.60
C VAL A 61 6.02 -6.40 -0.88
N ARG A 62 6.19 -7.56 -1.51
CA ARG A 62 6.97 -8.69 -0.94
C ARG A 62 8.39 -8.27 -0.59
N THR A 63 9.09 -7.65 -1.53
CA THR A 63 10.48 -7.21 -1.34
C THR A 63 10.59 -6.17 -0.22
N ASN A 64 9.68 -5.20 -0.16
CA ASN A 64 9.68 -4.21 0.93
C ASN A 64 9.41 -4.85 2.30
N LEU A 65 8.50 -5.81 2.40
CA LEU A 65 8.26 -6.55 3.65
C LEU A 65 9.51 -7.32 4.09
N ASP A 66 10.22 -7.96 3.15
CA ASP A 66 11.47 -8.67 3.46
C ASP A 66 12.54 -7.72 3.97
N VAL A 67 12.70 -6.54 3.33
CA VAL A 67 13.61 -5.50 3.81
C VAL A 67 13.22 -5.01 5.20
N ILE A 68 11.96 -4.67 5.42
CA ILE A 68 11.45 -4.20 6.73
C ILE A 68 11.76 -5.22 7.84
N ARG A 69 11.50 -6.51 7.57
CA ARG A 69 11.80 -7.62 8.50
C ARG A 69 13.30 -7.76 8.74
N ALA A 70 14.14 -7.59 7.72
CA ALA A 70 15.58 -7.65 7.87
C ALA A 70 16.14 -6.54 8.79
N PHE A 71 15.46 -5.40 8.90
CA PHE A 71 15.78 -4.34 9.87
C PHE A 71 15.24 -4.59 11.30
N GLY A 72 14.47 -5.67 11.49
CA GLY A 72 13.96 -6.13 12.77
C GLY A 72 12.61 -5.55 13.16
N TYR A 73 11.80 -5.09 12.21
CA TYR A 73 10.42 -4.70 12.46
C TYR A 73 9.48 -5.88 12.26
N ASP A 74 8.55 -6.06 13.19
CA ASP A 74 7.49 -7.05 13.05
C ASP A 74 6.38 -6.49 12.15
N VAL A 75 6.14 -7.19 11.04
CA VAL A 75 5.12 -6.82 10.06
C VAL A 75 4.43 -8.08 9.52
N THR A 76 3.12 -8.11 9.71
CA THR A 76 2.25 -9.22 9.34
C THR A 76 1.45 -8.88 8.09
N LEU A 77 1.35 -9.84 7.18
CA LEU A 77 0.53 -9.75 5.99
C LEU A 77 -0.65 -10.72 6.14
N LEU A 78 -1.86 -10.19 6.16
CA LEU A 78 -3.11 -10.93 6.24
C LEU A 78 -3.77 -10.94 4.87
N ALA A 79 -4.26 -12.11 4.43
CA ALA A 79 -5.03 -12.21 3.19
C ALA A 79 -6.34 -11.40 3.30
N GLY A 80 -6.70 -10.69 2.23
CA GLY A 80 -7.98 -9.99 2.13
C GLY A 80 -9.12 -10.94 1.72
N ASP A 81 -10.34 -10.57 2.09
CA ASP A 81 -11.55 -11.36 1.80
C ASP A 81 -11.90 -11.43 0.29
N ASP A 82 -11.31 -10.55 -0.52
CA ASP A 82 -11.55 -10.40 -1.96
C ASP A 82 -10.55 -11.18 -2.84
N GLY A 83 -9.64 -11.94 -2.24
CA GLY A 83 -8.72 -12.87 -2.92
C GLY A 83 -7.54 -12.23 -3.68
N ALA A 84 -7.61 -10.93 -3.97
CA ALA A 84 -6.50 -10.16 -4.55
C ALA A 84 -5.84 -9.24 -3.52
N GLY A 85 -6.61 -8.62 -2.64
CA GLY A 85 -6.15 -7.67 -1.65
C GLY A 85 -5.50 -8.33 -0.43
N ALA A 86 -4.83 -7.51 0.37
CA ALA A 86 -4.27 -7.92 1.66
C ALA A 86 -4.29 -6.76 2.67
N VAL A 87 -4.13 -7.10 3.94
CA VAL A 87 -3.92 -6.13 5.01
C VAL A 87 -2.52 -6.32 5.57
N VAL A 88 -1.74 -5.25 5.60
CA VAL A 88 -0.45 -5.20 6.29
C VAL A 88 -0.66 -4.58 7.65
N GLU A 89 -0.17 -5.22 8.71
CA GLU A 89 -0.26 -4.71 10.08
C GLU A 89 1.07 -4.82 10.84
N SER A 90 1.28 -3.90 11.78
CA SER A 90 2.40 -3.86 12.71
C SER A 90 1.98 -3.12 13.97
N ASP A 91 2.53 -3.48 15.12
CA ASP A 91 2.33 -2.74 16.38
C ASP A 91 3.22 -1.49 16.48
N GLY A 92 4.18 -1.35 15.57
CA GLY A 92 5.12 -0.22 15.54
C GLY A 92 6.27 -0.37 16.53
N GLY A 93 7.43 0.18 16.18
CA GLY A 93 8.63 0.04 17.01
C GLY A 93 9.27 -1.35 16.93
N ARG A 94 10.44 -1.47 17.54
CA ARG A 94 11.28 -2.67 17.53
C ARG A 94 11.03 -3.52 18.76
#